data_AF-A0A2E1JZY3-F1
#
_entry.id   AF-A0A2E1JZY3-F1
#
_cell.length_a   1.000
_cell.length_b   1.000
_cell.length_c   1.000
_cell.angle_alpha   90.00
_cell.angle_beta   90.00
_cell.angle_gamma   90.00
#
_symmetry.space_group_name_H-M   'P 1'
#
loop_
_entity.id
_entity.type
_entity.pdbx_description
1 polymer ?
#
loop_
_entity_poly.entity_id
_entity_poly.type
_entity_poly.pdbx_seq_one_letter_code
_entity_poly.pdbx_strand_id
1 'polypeptide(L)'
;MKTKRFFNKRFFLFSLFACLPTFCFAIPNPASVLCSTLNYQAMEGDCIFPDGSRCEQWSFWRGECGKKFHICTVRGGTLDQMNKTPVCLMKEQIYTWQIKKSSESPVKQSEWTIVFIPYVSSAAQSQQTQ
;
A
#
# COMPACT_ATOMS: atom_id res chain seq x y z
N MET A 1 18.56 -26.75 73.69
CA MET A 1 17.98 -25.83 72.67
C MET A 1 18.24 -26.42 71.29
N LYS A 2 17.18 -26.70 70.52
CA LYS A 2 17.23 -27.42 69.22
C LYS A 2 17.72 -26.48 68.12
N THR A 3 18.92 -26.72 67.59
CA THR A 3 19.46 -26.10 66.39
C THR A 3 18.76 -26.66 65.15
N LYS A 4 18.01 -25.82 64.43
CA LYS A 4 17.46 -26.18 63.12
C LYS A 4 18.41 -25.68 62.03
N ARG A 5 19.05 -26.61 61.32
CA ARG A 5 19.74 -26.34 60.06
C ARG A 5 19.15 -27.31 59.04
N PHE A 6 18.26 -26.84 58.17
CA PHE A 6 17.76 -27.62 57.02
C PHE A 6 17.60 -26.72 55.80
N PHE A 7 18.55 -26.87 54.88
CA PHE A 7 18.35 -27.05 53.43
C PHE A 7 17.60 -25.95 52.66
N ASN A 8 18.31 -24.91 52.24
CA ASN A 8 17.85 -23.99 51.20
C ASN A 8 18.11 -24.64 49.82
N LYS A 9 17.04 -24.99 49.11
CA LYS A 9 17.06 -25.77 47.86
C LYS A 9 17.71 -24.96 46.72
N ARG A 10 18.71 -25.60 46.10
CA ARG A 10 19.21 -25.41 44.73
C ARG A 10 18.08 -24.94 43.79
N PHE A 11 18.23 -23.81 43.11
CA PHE A 11 18.90 -23.71 41.80
C PHE A 11 18.46 -24.85 40.87
N PHE A 12 17.32 -24.67 40.20
CA PHE A 12 16.99 -25.14 38.84
C PHE A 12 15.49 -24.91 38.64
N LEU A 13 15.14 -24.02 37.70
CA LEU A 13 14.17 -24.27 36.63
C LEU A 13 14.02 -22.96 35.84
N PHE A 14 14.89 -22.88 34.82
CA PHE A 14 14.64 -22.29 33.50
C PHE A 14 13.58 -21.19 33.43
N SER A 15 14.07 -19.95 33.43
CA SER A 15 13.74 -18.94 32.41
C SER A 15 12.60 -19.38 31.49
N LEU A 16 11.38 -18.88 31.77
CA LEU A 16 10.28 -18.91 30.80
C LEU A 16 10.74 -18.10 29.60
N PHE A 17 11.31 -18.83 28.66
CA PHE A 17 11.88 -18.37 27.41
C PHE A 17 10.78 -17.64 26.62
N ALA A 18 10.97 -16.34 26.51
CA ALA A 18 10.50 -15.45 25.46
C ALA A 18 9.37 -16.00 24.56
N CYS A 19 8.14 -15.55 24.82
CA CYS A 19 7.15 -15.41 23.77
C CYS A 19 7.67 -14.32 22.82
N LEU A 20 8.55 -14.70 21.88
CA LEU A 20 9.03 -13.81 20.83
C LEU A 20 7.82 -13.42 19.99
N PRO A 21 7.46 -12.11 19.93
CA PRO A 21 6.36 -11.66 19.09
C PRO A 21 6.75 -11.95 17.65
N THR A 22 6.12 -12.94 17.03
CA THR A 22 6.17 -13.14 15.60
C THR A 22 5.56 -11.92 14.94
N PHE A 23 6.41 -11.02 14.43
CA PHE A 23 6.03 -9.86 13.66
C PHE A 23 5.33 -10.31 12.37
N CYS A 24 4.00 -10.37 12.38
CA CYS A 24 3.22 -10.42 11.15
C CYS A 24 3.20 -9.02 10.52
N PHE A 25 4.06 -8.80 9.53
CA PHE A 25 3.97 -7.60 8.68
C PHE A 25 2.79 -7.77 7.71
N ALA A 26 1.68 -7.08 7.97
CA ALA A 26 0.61 -6.96 6.99
C ALA A 26 1.05 -5.98 5.88
N ILE A 27 1.17 -6.47 4.65
CA ILE A 27 1.34 -5.63 3.46
C ILE A 27 -0.07 -5.17 3.04
N PRO A 28 -0.35 -3.86 2.98
CA PRO A 28 -1.69 -3.41 2.61
C PRO A 28 -1.95 -3.60 1.11
N ASN A 29 -3.21 -3.84 0.78
CA ASN A 29 -3.68 -3.92 -0.60
C ASN A 29 -3.49 -2.54 -1.28
N PRO A 30 -2.68 -2.41 -2.35
CA PRO A 30 -2.47 -1.14 -3.02
C PRO A 30 -3.77 -0.53 -3.56
N ALA A 31 -4.74 -1.34 -4.00
CA ALA A 31 -6.02 -0.84 -4.49
C ALA A 31 -6.85 -0.18 -3.37
N SER A 32 -6.87 -0.79 -2.19
CA SER A 32 -7.49 -0.21 -0.99
C SER A 32 -6.79 1.08 -0.55
N VAL A 33 -5.45 1.09 -0.59
CA VAL A 33 -4.66 2.28 -0.27
C VAL A 33 -4.96 3.42 -1.25
N LEU A 34 -5.10 3.16 -2.56
CA LEU A 34 -5.45 4.20 -3.54
C LEU A 34 -6.74 4.92 -3.16
N CYS A 35 -7.77 4.16 -2.82
CA CYS A 35 -9.05 4.73 -2.42
C CYS A 35 -8.93 5.57 -1.16
N SER A 36 -8.19 5.06 -0.18
CA SER A 36 -7.98 5.78 1.09
C SER A 36 -7.14 7.05 0.89
N THR A 37 -6.12 7.02 0.03
CA THR A 37 -5.28 8.18 -0.30
C THR A 37 -6.06 9.26 -1.07
N LEU A 38 -7.10 8.88 -1.80
CA LEU A 38 -8.03 9.82 -2.45
C LEU A 38 -9.16 10.31 -1.51
N ASN A 39 -9.13 9.91 -0.23
CA ASN A 39 -10.16 10.18 0.78
C ASN A 39 -11.52 9.55 0.46
N TYR A 40 -11.53 8.39 -0.21
CA TYR A 40 -12.71 7.58 -0.43
C TYR A 40 -12.82 6.49 0.64
N GLN A 41 -14.03 6.02 0.93
CA GLN A 41 -14.21 4.96 1.91
C GLN A 41 -13.90 3.62 1.25
N ALA A 42 -12.94 2.87 1.82
CA ALA A 42 -12.64 1.51 1.38
C ALA A 42 -13.35 0.51 2.31
N MET A 43 -14.32 -0.25 1.79
CA MET A 43 -15.14 -1.17 2.57
C MET A 43 -15.42 -2.44 1.77
N GLU A 44 -15.25 -3.61 2.38
CA GLU A 44 -15.62 -4.93 1.80
C GLU A 44 -15.06 -5.22 0.38
N GLY A 45 -13.91 -4.64 0.02
CA GLY A 45 -13.33 -4.79 -1.31
C GLY A 45 -13.78 -3.75 -2.33
N ASP A 46 -14.67 -2.84 -1.94
CA ASP A 46 -15.12 -1.71 -2.75
C ASP A 46 -14.49 -0.39 -2.28
N CYS A 47 -14.60 0.61 -3.16
CA CYS A 47 -14.39 2.02 -2.90
C CYS A 47 -15.72 2.76 -3.08
N ILE A 48 -16.12 3.49 -2.05
CA ILE A 48 -17.33 4.31 -2.04
C ILE A 48 -16.92 5.76 -2.26
N PHE A 49 -17.39 6.32 -3.37
CA PHE A 49 -17.06 7.68 -3.80
C PHE A 49 -17.94 8.73 -3.09
N PRO A 50 -17.58 10.03 -3.14
CA PRO A 50 -18.35 11.09 -2.49
C PRO A 50 -19.80 11.25 -2.97
N ASP A 51 -20.12 10.76 -4.18
CA ASP A 51 -21.49 10.73 -4.70
C ASP A 51 -22.29 9.50 -4.25
N GLY A 52 -21.69 8.64 -3.42
CA GLY A 52 -22.28 7.41 -2.91
C GLY A 52 -22.17 6.20 -3.86
N SER A 53 -21.72 6.40 -5.10
CA SER A 53 -21.48 5.29 -6.02
C SER A 53 -20.30 4.43 -5.56
N ARG A 54 -20.34 3.15 -5.94
CA ARG A 54 -19.37 2.14 -5.49
C ARG A 54 -18.65 1.51 -6.67
N CYS A 55 -17.40 1.12 -6.44
CA CYS A 55 -16.73 0.20 -7.35
C CYS A 55 -15.72 -0.69 -6.63
N GLU A 56 -15.60 -1.94 -7.09
CA GLU A 56 -14.54 -2.86 -6.68
C GLU A 56 -13.15 -2.23 -6.79
N GLN A 57 -12.35 -2.39 -5.74
CA GLN A 57 -11.08 -1.73 -5.53
C GLN A 57 -10.12 -1.90 -6.70
N TRP A 58 -9.97 -3.11 -7.23
CA TRP A 58 -9.04 -3.39 -8.32
C TRP A 58 -9.55 -2.90 -9.68
N SER A 59 -10.85 -2.96 -9.94
CA SER A 59 -11.48 -2.34 -11.12
C SER A 59 -11.36 -0.82 -11.07
N PHE A 60 -11.50 -0.21 -9.89
CA PHE A 60 -11.20 1.21 -9.70
C PHE A 60 -9.73 1.50 -9.94
N TRP A 61 -8.82 0.71 -9.34
CA TRP A 61 -7.37 0.82 -9.58
C TRP A 61 -7.06 0.76 -11.06
N ARG A 62 -7.64 -0.17 -11.83
CA ARG A 62 -7.39 -0.29 -13.28
C ARG A 62 -8.14 0.73 -14.14
N GLY A 63 -8.98 1.57 -13.56
CA GLY A 63 -9.78 2.53 -14.33
C GLY A 63 -10.94 1.93 -15.13
N GLU A 64 -11.35 0.70 -14.81
CA GLU A 64 -12.47 0.01 -15.47
C GLU A 64 -13.82 0.60 -15.05
N CYS A 65 -13.87 1.27 -13.91
CA CYS A 65 -15.03 1.94 -13.34
C CYS A 65 -14.60 3.24 -12.65
N GLY A 66 -15.55 4.03 -12.15
CA GLY A 66 -15.25 5.18 -11.29
C GLY A 66 -14.35 6.23 -11.95
N LYS A 67 -14.32 6.29 -13.30
CA LYS A 67 -13.35 7.09 -14.07
C LYS A 67 -13.31 8.55 -13.65
N LYS A 68 -14.46 9.14 -13.31
CA LYS A 68 -14.57 10.52 -12.79
C LYS A 68 -13.77 10.75 -11.50
N PHE A 69 -13.67 9.73 -10.66
CA PHE A 69 -12.99 9.74 -9.35
C PHE A 69 -11.57 9.18 -9.42
N HIS A 70 -11.17 8.61 -10.55
CA HIS A 70 -9.85 7.98 -10.70
C HIS A 70 -8.74 9.02 -10.57
N ILE A 71 -7.60 8.63 -9.97
CA ILE A 71 -6.45 9.51 -9.69
C ILE A 71 -6.01 10.31 -10.93
N CYS A 72 -6.04 9.69 -12.10
CA CYS A 72 -5.70 10.36 -13.35
C CYS A 72 -6.62 11.56 -13.64
N THR A 73 -7.94 11.34 -13.57
CA THR A 73 -8.96 12.34 -13.91
C THR A 73 -8.98 13.47 -12.91
N VAL A 74 -8.89 13.17 -11.61
CA VAL A 74 -8.86 14.20 -10.56
C VAL A 74 -7.58 15.07 -10.61
N ARG A 75 -6.52 14.58 -11.26
CA ARG A 75 -5.30 15.35 -11.53
C ARG A 75 -5.32 16.07 -12.89
N GLY A 76 -6.44 16.03 -13.59
CA GLY A 76 -6.64 16.71 -14.87
C GLY A 76 -6.11 15.94 -16.09
N GLY A 77 -5.80 14.66 -15.94
CA GLY A 77 -5.43 13.78 -17.05
C GLY A 77 -6.60 13.01 -17.64
N THR A 78 -6.32 12.29 -18.73
CA THR A 78 -7.27 11.35 -19.36
C THR A 78 -6.83 9.92 -19.10
N LEU A 79 -7.72 9.12 -18.51
CA LEU A 79 -7.47 7.71 -18.24
C LEU A 79 -7.70 6.86 -19.49
N ASP A 80 -6.70 6.08 -19.87
CA ASP A 80 -6.70 5.23 -21.08
C ASP A 80 -6.02 3.89 -20.80
N GLN A 81 -5.98 2.98 -21.78
CA GLN A 81 -5.27 1.71 -21.71
C GLN A 81 -4.31 1.52 -22.89
N MET A 82 -3.03 1.25 -22.59
CA MET A 82 -2.01 0.88 -23.57
C MET A 82 -1.56 -0.54 -23.34
N ASN A 83 -1.75 -1.43 -24.33
CA ASN A 83 -1.39 -2.85 -24.23
C ASN A 83 -1.93 -3.50 -22.94
N LYS A 84 -3.21 -3.25 -22.61
CA LYS A 84 -3.89 -3.68 -21.37
C LYS A 84 -3.30 -3.10 -20.06
N THR A 85 -2.38 -2.14 -20.16
CA THR A 85 -1.85 -1.39 -19.01
C THR A 85 -2.65 -0.10 -18.89
N PRO A 86 -3.28 0.18 -17.75
CA PRO A 86 -3.99 1.43 -17.59
C PRO A 86 -2.98 2.58 -17.40
N VAL A 87 -3.17 3.66 -18.14
CA VAL A 87 -2.26 4.80 -18.23
C VAL A 87 -3.01 6.11 -18.07
N CYS A 88 -2.28 7.15 -17.66
CA CYS A 88 -2.77 8.50 -17.53
C CYS A 88 -2.09 9.42 -18.54
N LEU A 89 -2.87 10.02 -19.41
CA LEU A 89 -2.39 10.99 -20.41
C LEU A 89 -2.42 12.38 -19.78
N MET A 90 -1.27 13.03 -19.66
CA MET A 90 -1.13 14.39 -19.13
C MET A 90 -0.09 15.16 -19.94
N LYS A 91 -0.46 16.31 -20.53
CA LYS A 91 0.44 17.26 -21.20
C LYS A 91 1.48 16.58 -22.12
N GLU A 92 0.98 15.81 -23.10
CA GLU A 92 1.79 15.09 -24.12
C GLU A 92 2.68 13.96 -23.57
N GLN A 93 2.50 13.56 -22.32
CA GLN A 93 3.21 12.44 -21.72
C GLN A 93 2.21 11.39 -21.21
N ILE A 94 2.65 10.14 -21.23
CA ILE A 94 1.89 8.99 -20.75
C ILE A 94 2.50 8.58 -19.42
N TYR A 95 1.68 8.37 -18.40
CA TYR A 95 2.13 7.98 -17.07
C TYR A 95 1.44 6.70 -16.61
N THR A 96 2.14 5.90 -15.84
CA THR A 96 1.55 4.96 -14.89
C THR A 96 1.58 5.58 -13.49
N TRP A 97 0.95 4.94 -12.52
CA TRP A 97 1.04 5.37 -11.12
C TRP A 97 1.49 4.21 -10.23
N GLN A 98 2.14 4.59 -9.13
CA GLN A 98 2.51 3.67 -8.06
C GLN A 98 2.18 4.29 -6.72
N ILE A 99 1.91 3.42 -5.76
CA ILE A 99 1.76 3.81 -4.36
C ILE A 99 3.07 3.52 -3.64
N LYS A 100 3.67 4.57 -3.09
CA LYS A 100 4.91 4.48 -2.30
C LYS A 100 4.64 4.98 -0.88
N LYS A 101 5.24 4.33 0.12
CA LYS A 101 5.32 4.92 1.46
C LYS A 101 6.15 6.18 1.37
N SER A 102 5.73 7.24 2.05
CA SER A 102 6.56 8.43 2.27
C SER A 102 7.79 8.02 3.08
N SER A 103 8.88 7.64 2.40
CA SER A 103 10.16 7.36 3.05
C SER A 103 10.67 8.66 3.67
N GLU A 104 10.68 8.72 5.00
CA GLU A 104 11.22 9.82 5.83
C GLU A 104 10.50 11.17 5.71
N SER A 105 9.29 11.24 6.28
CA SER A 105 8.78 12.51 6.83
C SER A 105 8.83 12.43 8.36
N PRO A 106 9.42 13.41 9.07
CA PRO A 106 9.47 13.44 10.55
C PRO A 106 8.08 13.65 11.18
N VAL A 107 7.02 13.75 10.38
CA VAL A 107 5.67 14.12 10.84
C VAL A 107 4.66 12.96 10.79
N LYS A 108 4.87 11.89 9.99
CA LYS A 108 4.03 10.65 10.09
C LYS A 108 4.57 9.51 9.21
N GLN A 109 5.03 8.43 9.85
CA GLN A 109 5.60 7.24 9.21
C GLN A 109 4.58 6.31 8.51
N SER A 110 3.33 6.73 8.34
CA SER A 110 2.23 5.93 7.80
C SER A 110 1.54 6.51 6.56
N GLU A 111 2.08 7.57 5.98
CA GLU A 111 1.46 8.25 4.86
C GLU A 111 1.86 7.63 3.50
N TRP A 112 0.84 7.28 2.71
CA TRP A 112 0.99 6.72 1.37
C TRP A 112 0.87 7.82 0.33
N THR A 113 1.77 7.80 -0.65
CA THR A 113 1.82 8.80 -1.72
C THR A 113 1.59 8.14 -3.07
N ILE A 114 0.87 8.82 -3.96
CA ILE A 114 0.69 8.39 -5.34
C ILE A 114 1.74 9.10 -6.20
N VAL A 115 2.57 8.31 -6.88
CA VAL A 115 3.65 8.80 -7.73
C VAL A 115 3.33 8.45 -9.18
N PHE A 116 3.31 9.46 -10.05
CA PHE A 116 3.20 9.25 -11.49
C PHE A 116 4.58 8.97 -12.08
N ILE A 117 4.69 7.92 -12.89
CA ILE A 117 5.92 7.46 -13.50
C ILE A 117 5.72 7.46 -15.01
N PRO A 118 6.60 8.10 -15.81
CA PRO A 118 6.50 8.05 -17.26
C PRO A 118 6.39 6.61 -17.76
N TYR A 119 5.40 6.34 -18.59
CA TYR A 119 5.20 5.04 -19.20
C TYR A 119 6.23 4.85 -20.30
N VAL A 120 7.15 3.91 -20.10
CA VAL A 120 8.10 3.46 -21.11
C VAL A 120 7.58 2.13 -21.63
N SER A 121 7.15 2.09 -22.90
CA SER A 121 6.71 0.82 -23.49
C SER A 121 7.86 -0.19 -23.50
N SER A 122 7.56 -1.48 -23.34
CA SER A 122 8.57 -2.55 -23.35
C SER A 122 9.40 -2.60 -24.63
N ALA A 123 8.89 -2.07 -25.75
CA ALA A 123 9.63 -1.91 -26.99
C ALA A 123 10.78 -0.88 -26.90
N ALA A 124 10.68 0.09 -26.00
CA ALA A 124 11.70 1.12 -25.77
C ALA A 124 12.71 0.74 -24.66
N GLN A 125 12.37 -0.22 -23.79
CA GLN A 125 13.25 -0.67 -22.70
C GLN A 125 14.50 -1.43 -23.20
N SER A 126 14.47 -2.02 -24.40
CA SER A 126 15.63 -2.70 -25.00
C SER A 126 16.74 -1.75 -25.44
N GLN A 127 16.49 -0.44 -25.51
CA GLN A 127 17.46 0.56 -25.97
C GLN A 127 18.15 1.31 -24.83
N GLN A 128 17.76 1.09 -23.57
CA GLN A 128 18.33 1.80 -22.39
C GLN A 128 19.30 0.95 -21.55
N THR A 129 19.64 -0.25 -22.02
CA THR A 129 20.64 -1.15 -21.41
C THR A 129 21.85 -1.41 -22.29
N GLN A 130 22.27 -0.42 -23.09
CA GLN A 130 23.56 -0.43 -23.79
C GLN A 130 24.44 0.73 -23.33
#